data_AF-A0A7S0ACU4-F1
#
_entry.id   AF-A0A7S0ACU4-F1
#
_cell.length_a   1.000
_cell.length_b   1.000
_cell.length_c   1.000
_cell.angle_alpha   90.00
_cell.angle_beta   90.00
_cell.angle_gamma   90.00
#
_symmetry.space_group_name_H-M   'P 1'
#
loop_
_entity.id
_entity.type
_entity.pdbx_description
1 polymer ?
#
loop_
_entity_poly.entity_id
_entity_poly.type
_entity_poly.pdbx_seq_one_letter_code
_entity_poly.pdbx_strand_id
1 'polypeptide(L)'
;DCYGEEFEALYEKYEKEGKGRKTLKAQQLWFAILDAQVETGTPYMLFKDHCNNKSNQKNLGTIKCSNLCTEIVEYTSPDEVAVCNLASISLSKFVTKDAAEYGTYD
;
A
#
# COMPACT_ATOMS: atom_id res chain seq x y z
N ASP A 1 15.68 2.20 1.35
CA ASP A 1 14.67 3.04 2.02
C ASP A 1 14.43 4.31 1.20
N CYS A 2 13.71 4.18 0.09
CA CYS A 2 13.26 5.28 -0.77
C CYS A 2 12.00 4.84 -1.54
N TYR A 3 11.25 5.77 -2.12
CA TYR A 3 10.03 5.52 -2.91
C TYR A 3 9.86 6.57 -4.02
N GLY A 4 8.95 6.36 -4.96
CA GLY A 4 8.70 7.27 -6.07
C GLY A 4 9.94 7.48 -6.96
N GLU A 5 10.13 8.71 -7.45
CA GLU A 5 11.23 9.06 -8.38
C GLU A 5 12.62 8.73 -7.82
N GLU A 6 12.83 8.87 -6.50
CA GLU A 6 14.10 8.52 -5.87
C GLU A 6 14.38 7.01 -5.96
N PHE A 7 13.34 6.18 -5.83
CA PHE A 7 13.45 4.74 -6.00
C PHE A 7 13.75 4.38 -7.46
N GLU A 8 13.05 4.98 -8.42
CA GLU A 8 13.27 4.75 -9.85
C GLU A 8 14.70 5.08 -10.25
N ALA A 9 15.20 6.28 -9.88
CA ALA A 9 16.56 6.71 -10.19
C ALA A 9 17.63 5.77 -9.59
N LEU A 10 17.43 5.32 -8.35
CA LEU A 10 18.35 4.40 -7.69
C LEU A 10 18.31 3.00 -8.31
N TYR A 11 17.11 2.51 -8.62
CA TYR A 11 16.90 1.20 -9.24
C TYR A 11 17.56 1.14 -10.62
N GLU A 12 17.32 2.14 -11.48
CA GLU A 12 17.94 2.21 -12.82
C GLU A 12 19.47 2.34 -12.75
N LYS A 13 19.99 3.07 -11.76
CA LYS A 13 21.44 3.14 -11.53
C LYS A 13 22.01 1.74 -11.25
N TYR A 14 21.36 0.95 -10.41
CA TYR A 14 21.79 -0.42 -10.13
C TYR A 14 21.65 -1.37 -11.32
N GLU A 15 20.65 -1.16 -12.17
CA GLU A 15 20.56 -1.89 -13.45
C GLU A 15 21.75 -1.58 -14.36
N LYS A 16 22.10 -0.29 -14.53
CA LYS A 16 23.25 0.16 -15.33
C LYS A 16 24.58 -0.34 -14.77
N GLU A 17 24.71 -0.44 -13.46
CA GLU A 17 25.88 -0.99 -12.76
C GLU A 17 25.95 -2.53 -12.80
N GLY A 18 24.95 -3.22 -13.37
CA GLY A 18 24.93 -4.68 -13.45
C GLY A 18 24.76 -5.38 -12.10
N LYS A 19 24.15 -4.71 -11.11
CA LYS A 19 23.91 -5.28 -9.77
C LYS A 19 22.72 -6.23 -9.72
N GLY A 20 21.94 -6.32 -10.79
CA GLY A 20 20.83 -7.27 -10.93
C GLY A 20 21.32 -8.72 -11.00
N ARG A 21 20.66 -9.63 -10.28
CA ARG A 21 20.99 -11.07 -10.30
C ARG A 21 20.37 -11.81 -11.49
N LYS A 22 19.21 -11.36 -11.95
CA LYS A 22 18.44 -11.98 -13.03
C LYS A 22 17.57 -10.93 -13.70
N THR A 23 17.54 -10.95 -15.03
CA THR A 23 16.66 -10.11 -15.85
C THR A 23 15.57 -10.99 -16.48
N LEU A 24 14.34 -10.51 -16.47
CA LEU A 24 13.17 -11.18 -17.05
C LEU A 24 12.20 -10.12 -17.58
N LYS A 25 11.26 -10.54 -18.43
CA LYS A 25 10.18 -9.64 -18.87
C LYS A 25 9.24 -9.39 -17.69
N ALA A 26 8.91 -8.13 -17.40
CA ALA A 26 8.01 -7.77 -16.31
C ALA A 26 6.66 -8.51 -16.38
N GLN A 27 6.12 -8.71 -17.59
CA GLN A 27 4.88 -9.47 -17.81
C GLN A 27 4.95 -10.92 -17.30
N GLN A 28 6.12 -11.57 -17.33
CA GLN A 28 6.26 -12.93 -16.80
C GLN A 28 6.03 -12.96 -15.28
N LEU A 29 6.56 -11.99 -14.55
CA LEU A 29 6.30 -11.87 -13.11
C LEU A 29 4.84 -11.49 -12.84
N TRP A 30 4.29 -10.59 -13.66
CA TRP A 30 2.88 -10.18 -13.54
C TRP A 30 1.91 -11.36 -13.69
N PHE A 31 2.10 -12.20 -14.72
CA PHE A 31 1.27 -13.40 -14.89
C PHE A 31 1.43 -14.37 -13.71
N ALA A 32 2.64 -14.57 -13.19
CA ALA A 32 2.84 -15.40 -12.01
C ALA A 32 2.10 -14.88 -10.75
N ILE A 33 2.00 -13.56 -10.58
CA ILE A 33 1.20 -12.96 -9.49
C ILE A 33 -0.29 -13.25 -9.69
N LEU A 34 -0.79 -13.10 -10.93
CA LEU A 34 -2.18 -13.37 -11.25
C LEU A 34 -2.54 -14.84 -11.07
N ASP A 35 -1.70 -15.76 -11.53
CA ASP A 35 -1.90 -17.20 -11.37
C ASP A 35 -1.98 -17.55 -9.88
N ALA A 36 -1.07 -17.02 -9.04
CA ALA A 36 -1.12 -17.22 -7.60
C ALA A 36 -2.42 -16.69 -6.96
N GLN A 37 -2.91 -15.54 -7.42
CA GLN A 37 -4.18 -14.95 -6.95
C GLN A 37 -5.38 -15.80 -7.37
N VAL A 38 -5.37 -16.36 -8.58
CA VAL A 38 -6.43 -17.27 -9.05
C VAL A 38 -6.44 -18.56 -8.22
N GLU A 39 -5.27 -19.11 -7.92
CA GLU A 39 -5.14 -20.37 -7.19
C GLU A 39 -5.44 -20.25 -5.69
N THR A 40 -5.00 -19.16 -5.05
CA THR A 40 -4.98 -19.05 -3.58
C THR A 40 -5.70 -17.82 -3.03
N GLY A 41 -6.13 -16.89 -3.88
CA GLY A 41 -6.65 -15.58 -3.47
C GLY A 41 -5.59 -14.60 -2.98
N THR A 42 -4.29 -14.93 -3.09
CA THR A 42 -3.16 -14.11 -2.60
C THR A 42 -2.03 -14.08 -3.65
N PRO A 43 -1.10 -13.09 -3.63
CA PRO A 43 -0.87 -12.06 -2.61
C PRO A 43 -1.88 -10.90 -2.66
N TYR A 44 -1.96 -10.16 -1.54
CA TYR A 44 -2.59 -8.84 -1.53
C TYR A 44 -1.82 -7.86 -2.40
N MET A 45 -2.51 -6.85 -2.91
CA MET A 45 -1.93 -5.82 -3.77
C MET A 45 -1.85 -4.49 -3.02
N LEU A 46 -0.62 -3.99 -2.85
CA LEU A 46 -0.36 -2.69 -2.24
C LEU A 46 0.63 -1.90 -3.10
N PHE A 47 0.31 -0.63 -3.32
CA PHE A 47 1.11 0.25 -4.17
C PHE A 47 1.95 1.18 -3.29
N LYS A 48 3.18 0.74 -3.01
CA LYS A 48 4.15 1.40 -2.11
C LYS A 48 4.22 2.92 -2.29
N ASP A 49 4.33 3.40 -3.53
CA ASP A 49 4.51 4.83 -3.79
C ASP A 49 3.24 5.62 -3.45
N HIS A 50 2.05 5.09 -3.75
CA HIS A 50 0.80 5.71 -3.33
C HIS A 50 0.64 5.72 -1.81
N CYS A 51 1.04 4.64 -1.12
CA CYS A 51 1.03 4.57 0.35
C CYS A 51 1.95 5.64 0.95
N ASN A 52 3.18 5.75 0.46
CA ASN A 52 4.17 6.69 1.00
C ASN A 52 3.87 8.15 0.63
N ASN A 53 3.51 8.44 -0.63
CA ASN A 53 3.23 9.80 -1.10
C ASN A 53 2.08 10.47 -0.34
N LYS A 54 1.08 9.68 0.06
CA LYS A 54 -0.15 10.18 0.72
C LYS A 54 -0.15 9.99 2.23
N SER A 55 0.92 9.45 2.82
CA SER A 55 0.99 9.27 4.27
C SER A 55 1.31 10.58 4.98
N ASN A 56 0.61 10.86 6.08
CA ASN A 56 0.98 11.96 6.99
C ASN A 56 2.26 11.66 7.79
N GLN A 57 2.74 10.41 7.78
CA GLN A 57 3.99 9.98 8.44
C GLN A 57 5.19 9.96 7.49
N LYS A 58 5.08 10.50 6.27
CA LYS A 58 6.19 10.53 5.29
C LYS A 58 7.48 11.20 5.83
N ASN A 59 7.34 12.04 6.84
CA ASN A 59 8.43 12.72 7.55
C ASN A 59 9.27 11.78 8.43
N LEU A 60 8.77 10.60 8.80
CA LEU A 60 9.48 9.61 9.62
C LEU A 60 10.39 8.71 8.77
N GLY A 61 10.05 8.53 7.50
CA GLY A 61 10.82 7.74 6.54
C GLY A 61 9.94 6.94 5.59
N THR A 62 10.56 6.03 4.83
CA THR A 62 9.84 5.14 3.92
C THR A 62 9.08 4.07 4.70
N ILE A 63 7.76 4.02 4.53
CA ILE A 63 6.88 2.95 5.02
C ILE A 63 7.14 1.69 4.19
N LYS A 64 7.44 0.58 4.89
CA LYS A 64 7.98 -0.65 4.29
C LYS A 64 6.93 -1.74 4.04
N CYS A 65 5.81 -1.71 4.76
CA CYS A 65 4.71 -2.65 4.59
C CYS A 65 3.39 -2.05 5.10
N SER A 66 2.30 -2.81 4.93
CA SER A 66 1.02 -2.58 5.62
C SER A 66 0.85 -3.63 6.74
N ASN A 67 -0.33 -3.72 7.33
CA ASN A 67 -0.70 -4.73 8.31
C ASN A 67 -1.33 -5.98 7.65
N LEU A 68 -1.82 -6.90 8.49
CA LEU A 68 -2.48 -8.14 8.07
C LEU A 68 -3.70 -7.91 7.16
N CYS A 69 -4.48 -6.87 7.42
CA CYS A 69 -5.76 -6.61 6.74
C CYS A 69 -5.67 -5.54 5.63
N THR A 70 -4.45 -5.05 5.34
CA THR A 70 -4.11 -4.12 4.25
C THR A 70 -4.62 -2.68 4.37
N GLU A 71 -5.28 -2.33 5.46
CA GLU A 71 -5.87 -1.00 5.69
C GLU A 71 -4.93 -0.02 6.39
N ILE A 72 -3.86 -0.51 7.05
CA ILE A 72 -2.95 0.33 7.84
C ILE A 72 -1.67 0.62 7.09
N VAL A 73 -1.26 1.89 7.09
CA VAL A 73 -0.04 2.39 6.43
C VAL A 73 0.71 3.24 7.45
N GLU A 74 1.52 2.58 8.27
CA GLU A 74 2.27 3.18 9.38
C GLU A 74 3.77 2.89 9.26
N TYR A 75 4.59 3.83 9.71
CA TYR A 75 6.04 3.71 9.73
C TYR A 75 6.50 2.64 10.73
N THR A 76 7.56 1.92 10.38
CA THR A 76 8.23 0.96 11.25
C THR A 76 9.75 1.05 11.06
N SER A 77 10.48 0.77 12.14
CA SER A 77 11.94 0.76 12.18
C SER A 77 12.44 -0.38 13.08
N PRO A 78 13.76 -0.65 13.17
CA PRO A 78 14.28 -1.64 14.12
C PRO A 78 13.86 -1.38 15.57
N ASP A 79 13.59 -0.12 15.92
CA ASP A 79 13.25 0.32 17.27
C ASP A 79 11.75 0.67 17.42
N GLU A 80 10.96 0.63 16.33
CA GLU A 80 9.56 1.04 16.31
C GLU A 80 8.65 -0.04 15.71
N VAL A 81 7.77 -0.57 16.55
CA VAL A 81 6.68 -1.47 16.16
C VAL A 81 5.37 -0.68 16.11
N ALA A 82 4.82 -0.51 14.92
CA ALA A 82 3.53 0.15 14.68
C ALA A 82 2.36 -0.63 15.30
N VAL A 83 1.30 0.07 15.73
CA VAL A 83 0.16 -0.52 16.44
C VAL A 83 -1.14 0.05 15.90
N CYS A 84 -2.05 -0.85 15.50
CA CYS A 84 -3.35 -0.48 14.94
C CYS A 84 -4.40 -0.32 16.07
N ASN A 85 -4.84 0.90 16.35
CA ASN A 85 -5.93 1.18 17.31
C ASN A 85 -7.25 1.44 16.56
N LEU A 86 -8.15 0.45 16.53
CA LEU A 86 -9.27 0.40 15.60
C LEU A 86 -10.63 0.47 16.29
N ALA A 87 -11.59 1.12 15.61
CA ALA A 87 -13.02 1.09 15.88
C ALA A 87 -13.79 1.26 14.56
N SER A 88 -15.07 0.93 14.53
CA SER A 88 -15.93 1.10 13.34
C SER A 88 -17.20 1.87 13.67
N ILE A 89 -17.67 2.69 12.74
CA ILE A 89 -18.90 3.49 12.86
C ILE A 89 -20.02 2.78 12.10
N SER A 90 -21.17 2.60 12.73
CA SER A 90 -22.36 2.03 12.09
C SER A 90 -23.07 3.10 11.23
N LEU A 91 -22.68 3.20 9.96
CA LEU A 91 -23.22 4.22 9.04
C LEU A 91 -24.74 4.16 8.86
N SER A 92 -25.37 2.98 9.00
CA SER A 92 -26.82 2.82 8.87
C SER A 92 -27.62 3.59 9.95
N LYS A 93 -27.00 3.92 11.09
CA LYS A 93 -27.63 4.72 12.15
C LYS A 93 -27.78 6.20 11.78
N PHE A 94 -27.07 6.66 10.76
CA PHE A 94 -27.10 8.05 10.28
C PHE A 94 -28.08 8.23 9.10
N VAL A 95 -28.79 7.18 8.69
CA VAL A 95 -29.82 7.27 7.66
C VAL A 95 -31.14 7.73 8.30
N THR A 96 -31.54 8.97 8.03
CA THR A 96 -32.86 9.51 8.38
C THR A 96 -33.81 9.41 7.17
N LYS A 97 -35.13 9.51 7.40
CA LYS A 97 -36.11 9.48 6.31
C LYS A 97 -35.94 10.67 5.35
N ASP A 98 -35.51 11.82 5.86
CA ASP A 98 -35.37 13.06 5.09
C ASP A 98 -34.05 13.12 4.29
N ALA A 99 -33.00 12.42 4.76
CA ALA A 99 -31.72 12.33 4.05
C ALA A 99 -31.82 11.59 2.70
N ALA A 100 -32.81 10.71 2.54
CA ALA A 100 -33.07 10.03 1.27
C ALA A 100 -33.62 10.98 0.19
N GLU A 101 -34.20 12.12 0.58
CA GLU A 101 -34.82 13.08 -0.34
C GLU A 101 -33.86 14.23 -0.73
N TYR A 102 -32.87 14.56 0.10
CA TYR A 102 -31.99 15.72 -0.11
C TYR A 102 -30.47 15.47 -0.03
N GLY A 103 -30.00 14.24 0.19
CA GLY A 103 -28.57 13.91 0.07
C GLY A 103 -27.64 14.61 1.07
N THR A 104 -28.19 15.18 2.14
CA THR A 104 -27.42 15.81 3.21
C THR A 104 -27.38 14.89 4.42
N TYR A 105 -26.18 14.36 4.70
CA TYR A 105 -25.84 13.80 6.00
C TYR A 105 -25.37 14.98 6.85
N ASP A 106 -26.18 15.38 7.84
CA ASP A 106 -25.78 16.38 8.85
C ASP A 106 -24.85 15.73 9.89
#